data_AF-A0A117NED5-F1
#
_entry.id   AF-A0A117NED5-F1
#
_cell.length_a   1.000
_cell.length_b   1.000
_cell.length_c   1.000
_cell.angle_alpha   90.00
_cell.angle_beta   90.00
_cell.angle_gamma   90.00
#
_symmetry.space_group_name_H-M   'P 1'
#
loop_
_entity.id
_entity.type
_entity.pdbx_description
1 polymer ?
#
loop_
_entity_poly.entity_id
_entity_poly.type
_entity_poly.pdbx_seq_one_letter_code
_entity_poly.pdbx_strand_id
1 'polypeptide(L)'
;MTSISAIPPSTGVTPTLPVRAAAAQASDAGAQILQALQSLDDLIPPGTTASAEVLATRPAGQNFQFLLQLQLAQGGSVLLTTQSPTNNLPVGSQLLVSTLGSTQLAVLLQSLDGEAPPPPLQHLDLRQLPVGTTLQLRVLSSLLQQTPGAAPSYEVLAKALTSSLEGRQLKLESPRPVPVGSLLTVVIKDSQEVAVMPLAQRLDQLDIDRQLQSQGQRQLSMNGLLQWLQDALPEQELPPAVGAALKALLANLEDTETLATPQGWARALARSGLQLEQQLLDRTGPDVGEDFKANLLRLVDRLLASVPGDPLRNPQVLAQTAQQNLPDALRRALGGAATTSRQPSDLDFPLGERDGRGLAATNAELDELLQLATGVIARLQTHQLASLAQTQVLPDGYYLSTWQTEIPWRDGERLGAVQVRFQEERPPPDARGEARDSLWKVELAFDLAPLGPLQVKAQLASGRLSSEFWAEKGATAVLIDTELPHLRERLLAAGFVVGDLSSRQGRPARNPRTALEQRWIDDTA
;
A
#
# COMPACT_ATOMS: atom_id res chain seq x y z
N MET A 1 14.97 -24.85 18.70
CA MET A 1 14.78 -23.69 19.59
C MET A 1 15.21 -22.47 18.80
N THR A 2 14.27 -21.83 18.12
CA THR A 2 14.51 -20.67 17.25
C THR A 2 13.25 -19.82 17.35
N SER A 3 13.37 -18.62 17.91
CA SER A 3 12.29 -17.65 18.12
C SER A 3 11.82 -17.01 16.81
N ILE A 4 10.55 -16.61 16.76
CA ILE A 4 9.91 -15.80 15.72
C ILE A 4 10.67 -14.47 15.59
N SER A 5 11.21 -14.12 14.41
CA SER A 5 12.06 -12.93 14.24
C SER A 5 11.48 -11.84 13.30
N ALA A 6 11.75 -10.60 13.73
CA ALA A 6 11.91 -9.28 13.10
C ALA A 6 10.95 -8.69 12.04
N ILE A 7 10.56 -7.43 12.32
CA ILE A 7 10.02 -6.41 11.41
C ILE A 7 11.19 -5.43 11.06
N PRO A 8 11.39 -4.99 9.80
CA PRO A 8 12.56 -4.19 9.42
C PRO A 8 12.49 -2.71 9.88
N PRO A 9 13.64 -2.04 10.11
CA PRO A 9 13.71 -0.67 10.65
C PRO A 9 13.69 0.43 9.56
N SER A 10 13.14 1.60 9.93
CA SER A 10 13.38 2.88 9.26
C SER A 10 14.03 3.87 10.25
N THR A 11 15.05 4.59 9.78
CA THR A 11 16.01 5.41 10.53
C THR A 11 15.43 6.72 11.08
N GLY A 12 15.80 7.07 12.32
CA GLY A 12 15.58 8.38 12.95
C GLY A 12 16.43 8.53 14.23
N VAL A 13 17.06 9.69 14.42
CA VAL A 13 18.27 9.91 15.24
C VAL A 13 17.97 10.61 16.60
N THR A 14 18.77 10.26 17.63
CA THR A 14 19.11 10.96 18.93
C THR A 14 18.07 11.12 20.07
N PRO A 15 18.49 11.37 21.34
CA PRO A 15 19.71 10.96 22.08
C PRO A 15 19.43 10.33 23.47
N THR A 16 20.49 9.76 24.05
CA THR A 16 20.63 9.09 25.36
C THR A 16 20.64 10.02 26.58
N LEU A 17 20.36 9.48 27.79
CA LEU A 17 21.04 9.72 29.10
C LEU A 17 20.39 8.84 30.23
N PRO A 18 21.02 8.60 31.42
CA PRO A 18 21.51 7.26 31.78
C PRO A 18 21.09 6.67 33.17
N VAL A 19 21.53 5.42 33.44
CA VAL A 19 21.93 4.80 34.74
C VAL A 19 20.76 4.39 35.69
N ARG A 20 20.69 3.23 36.40
CA ARG A 20 21.65 2.30 37.03
C ARG A 20 21.02 0.91 37.30
N ALA A 21 21.83 -0.15 37.24
CA ALA A 21 21.60 -1.50 37.79
C ALA A 21 21.64 -1.50 39.35
N ALA A 22 21.24 -2.49 40.16
CA ALA A 22 20.92 -3.92 40.09
C ALA A 22 20.02 -4.23 41.32
N ALA A 23 19.17 -5.26 41.42
CA ALA A 23 19.40 -6.70 41.65
C ALA A 23 18.01 -7.25 42.10
N ALA A 24 17.58 -8.51 42.05
CA ALA A 24 18.10 -9.81 41.67
C ALA A 24 16.89 -10.68 41.24
N GLN A 25 17.19 -11.86 40.72
CA GLN A 25 16.33 -12.79 39.99
C GLN A 25 15.14 -13.36 40.79
N ALA A 26 13.99 -13.44 40.13
CA ALA A 26 13.00 -14.52 40.30
C ALA A 26 12.50 -14.89 38.89
N SER A 27 13.27 -15.75 38.22
CA SER A 27 12.88 -16.42 36.99
C SER A 27 12.24 -17.76 37.35
N ASP A 28 11.23 -18.10 36.56
CA ASP A 28 10.42 -19.33 36.52
C ASP A 28 9.18 -19.36 37.43
N ALA A 29 8.04 -19.63 36.77
CA ALA A 29 6.69 -19.83 37.29
C ALA A 29 5.87 -18.59 37.69
N GLY A 30 5.62 -17.65 36.76
CA GLY A 30 4.43 -16.76 36.80
C GLY A 30 4.20 -15.93 38.08
N ALA A 31 5.18 -15.89 38.98
CA ALA A 31 5.09 -15.33 40.31
C ALA A 31 5.35 -13.83 40.22
N GLN A 32 4.32 -13.05 40.56
CA GLN A 32 4.38 -11.60 40.57
C GLN A 32 4.55 -11.10 41.99
N ILE A 33 5.31 -10.03 42.16
CA ILE A 33 5.50 -9.41 43.48
C ILE A 33 4.54 -8.23 43.59
N LEU A 34 3.66 -8.28 44.58
CA LEU A 34 2.79 -7.18 44.97
C LEU A 34 3.29 -6.55 46.27
N GLN A 35 3.20 -5.23 46.37
CA GLN A 35 3.51 -4.52 47.60
C GLN A 35 2.22 -4.22 48.37
N ALA A 36 2.08 -4.74 49.57
CA ALA A 36 0.95 -4.43 50.44
C ALA A 36 1.10 -3.02 51.04
N LEU A 37 0.00 -2.26 51.04
CA LEU A 37 -0.03 -0.94 51.68
C LEU A 37 -0.24 -1.01 53.20
N GLN A 38 -0.42 -2.23 53.73
CA GLN A 38 -0.64 -2.52 55.14
C GLN A 38 0.35 -3.59 55.60
N SER A 39 0.72 -3.59 56.88
CA SER A 39 1.63 -4.59 57.46
C SER A 39 0.98 -5.97 57.48
N LEU A 40 1.71 -6.98 57.00
CA LEU A 40 1.25 -8.36 56.87
C LEU A 40 1.53 -9.24 58.12
N ASP A 41 2.14 -8.68 59.16
CA ASP A 41 2.80 -9.41 60.26
C ASP A 41 1.89 -10.33 61.11
N ASP A 42 0.56 -10.25 60.94
CA ASP A 42 -0.42 -11.12 61.62
C ASP A 42 -1.41 -11.81 60.68
N LEU A 43 -1.30 -11.62 59.35
CA LEU A 43 -2.33 -12.07 58.39
C LEU A 43 -1.99 -13.39 57.72
N ILE A 44 -0.73 -13.65 57.40
CA ILE A 44 -0.29 -14.90 56.76
C ILE A 44 1.03 -15.32 57.41
N PRO A 45 1.07 -16.41 58.21
CA PRO A 45 2.30 -16.89 58.81
C PRO A 45 3.39 -17.11 57.74
N PRO A 46 4.66 -16.75 58.01
CA PRO A 46 5.74 -16.90 57.05
C PRO A 46 5.87 -18.37 56.61
N GLY A 47 5.86 -18.59 55.29
CA GLY A 47 5.90 -19.94 54.69
C GLY A 47 4.53 -20.58 54.42
N THR A 48 3.42 -19.88 54.69
CA THR A 48 2.07 -20.34 54.32
C THR A 48 1.53 -19.61 53.10
N THR A 49 0.60 -20.26 52.40
CA THR A 49 -0.04 -19.73 51.19
C THR A 49 -1.53 -19.51 51.44
N ALA A 50 -2.08 -18.40 50.99
CA ALA A 50 -3.50 -18.06 51.07
C ALA A 50 -4.09 -17.87 49.67
N SER A 51 -5.35 -18.26 49.47
CA SER A 51 -6.05 -17.96 48.22
C SER A 51 -6.58 -16.54 48.28
N ALA A 52 -6.57 -15.81 47.17
CA ALA A 52 -7.08 -14.45 47.11
C ALA A 52 -7.80 -14.16 45.80
N GLU A 53 -8.82 -13.32 45.86
CA GLU A 53 -9.54 -12.86 44.68
C GLU A 53 -9.34 -11.36 44.46
N VAL A 54 -9.15 -10.95 43.21
CA VAL A 54 -9.07 -9.52 42.86
C VAL A 54 -10.47 -8.94 42.77
N LEU A 55 -10.90 -8.15 43.76
CA LEU A 55 -12.22 -7.52 43.77
C LEU A 55 -12.29 -6.22 42.97
N ALA A 56 -11.20 -5.45 42.96
CA ALA A 56 -11.16 -4.17 42.24
C ALA A 56 -9.73 -3.79 41.84
N THR A 57 -9.63 -3.10 40.71
CA THR A 57 -8.36 -2.64 40.13
C THR A 57 -8.49 -1.16 39.80
N ARG A 58 -7.58 -0.32 40.28
CA ARG A 58 -7.53 1.11 39.93
C ARG A 58 -6.13 1.51 39.46
N PRO A 59 -6.01 2.33 38.40
CA PRO A 59 -4.75 2.97 38.07
C PRO A 59 -4.40 4.04 39.13
N ALA A 60 -3.15 4.06 39.58
CA ALA A 60 -2.63 4.98 40.60
C ALA A 60 -1.25 5.52 40.16
N GLY A 61 -1.25 6.46 39.22
CA GLY A 61 -0.01 7.05 38.67
C GLY A 61 0.74 6.07 37.78
N GLN A 62 1.98 5.72 38.16
CA GLN A 62 2.80 4.70 37.48
C GLN A 62 2.58 3.28 38.01
N ASN A 63 1.72 3.11 39.03
CA ASN A 63 1.42 1.81 39.64
C ASN A 63 -0.06 1.46 39.44
N PHE A 64 -0.37 0.16 39.51
CA PHE A 64 -1.73 -0.35 39.64
C PHE A 64 -2.01 -0.66 41.10
N GLN A 65 -3.13 -0.18 41.62
CA GLN A 65 -3.61 -0.54 42.95
C GLN A 65 -4.73 -1.57 42.85
N PHE A 66 -4.66 -2.60 43.68
CA PHE A 66 -5.60 -3.71 43.72
C PHE A 66 -6.22 -3.82 45.10
N LEU A 67 -7.49 -4.20 45.12
CA LEU A 67 -8.18 -4.64 46.32
C LEU A 67 -8.35 -6.15 46.23
N LEU A 68 -7.61 -6.87 47.06
CA LEU A 68 -7.60 -8.33 47.14
C LEU A 68 -8.46 -8.79 48.30
N GLN A 69 -9.27 -9.83 48.11
CA GLN A 69 -9.91 -10.55 49.20
C GLN A 69 -9.15 -11.84 49.46
N LEU A 70 -8.40 -11.88 50.55
CA LEU A 70 -7.65 -13.06 50.96
C LEU A 70 -8.55 -13.97 51.79
N GLN A 71 -8.47 -15.27 51.53
CA GLN A 71 -9.13 -16.33 52.27
C GLN A 71 -8.08 -17.02 53.15
N LEU A 72 -8.23 -16.84 54.46
CA LEU A 72 -7.32 -17.36 55.48
C LEU A 72 -7.60 -18.84 55.75
N ALA A 73 -6.57 -19.60 56.12
CA ALA A 73 -6.69 -21.01 56.47
C ALA A 73 -7.65 -21.29 57.64
N GLN A 74 -7.95 -20.28 58.47
CA GLN A 74 -8.91 -20.37 59.58
C GLN A 74 -10.36 -20.05 59.17
N GLY A 75 -10.66 -19.93 57.87
CA GLY A 75 -12.03 -19.72 57.35
C GLY A 75 -12.52 -18.28 57.33
N GLY A 76 -11.68 -17.30 57.69
CA GLY A 76 -11.98 -15.87 57.57
C GLY A 76 -11.52 -15.26 56.24
N SER A 77 -12.14 -14.17 55.81
CA SER A 77 -11.67 -13.39 54.65
C SER A 77 -11.22 -11.98 55.05
N VAL A 78 -10.08 -11.52 54.54
CA VAL A 78 -9.53 -10.18 54.81
C VAL A 78 -9.34 -9.42 53.50
N LEU A 79 -9.70 -8.14 53.49
CA LEU A 79 -9.46 -7.26 52.36
C LEU A 79 -8.08 -6.61 52.49
N LEU A 80 -7.27 -6.71 51.44
CA LEU A 80 -5.93 -6.17 51.39
C LEU A 80 -5.74 -5.29 50.16
N THR A 81 -5.28 -4.07 50.39
CA THR A 81 -4.88 -3.17 49.31
C THR A 81 -3.42 -3.41 48.96
N THR A 82 -3.15 -3.71 47.71
CA THR A 82 -1.79 -3.93 47.19
C THR A 82 -1.51 -3.06 45.98
N GLN A 83 -0.24 -2.89 45.65
CA GLN A 83 0.19 -2.15 44.47
C GLN A 83 1.25 -2.93 43.67
N SER A 84 1.17 -2.83 42.34
CA SER A 84 2.17 -3.35 41.41
C SER A 84 2.68 -2.24 40.50
N PRO A 85 4.00 -2.10 40.32
CA PRO A 85 4.58 -1.16 39.37
C PRO A 85 4.58 -1.66 37.93
N THR A 86 4.41 -2.96 37.68
CA THR A 86 4.72 -3.57 36.37
C THR A 86 3.57 -4.31 35.72
N ASN A 87 2.55 -4.72 36.47
CA ASN A 87 1.50 -5.58 35.91
C ASN A 87 0.10 -5.25 36.42
N ASN A 88 -0.89 -5.32 35.53
CA ASN A 88 -2.30 -5.16 35.86
C ASN A 88 -2.96 -6.53 36.02
N LEU A 89 -3.55 -6.80 37.18
CA LEU A 89 -4.29 -8.03 37.44
C LEU A 89 -5.78 -7.78 37.14
N PRO A 90 -6.47 -8.57 36.31
CA PRO A 90 -7.89 -8.36 36.03
C PRO A 90 -8.77 -8.67 37.25
N VAL A 91 -9.88 -7.93 37.40
CA VAL A 91 -10.91 -8.18 38.41
C VAL A 91 -11.50 -9.59 38.23
N GLY A 92 -11.70 -10.32 39.32
CA GLY A 92 -12.16 -11.71 39.34
C GLY A 92 -11.05 -12.76 39.22
N SER A 93 -9.77 -12.36 39.15
CA SER A 93 -8.66 -13.31 39.13
C SER A 93 -8.52 -14.00 40.49
N GLN A 94 -8.46 -15.33 40.49
CA GLN A 94 -8.07 -16.12 41.66
C GLN A 94 -6.55 -16.22 41.73
N LEU A 95 -6.00 -16.08 42.93
CA LEU A 95 -4.58 -15.91 43.18
C LEU A 95 -4.14 -16.80 44.33
N LEU A 96 -2.94 -17.37 44.22
CA LEU A 96 -2.23 -17.99 45.33
C LEU A 96 -1.20 -16.98 45.85
N VAL A 97 -1.36 -16.56 47.09
CA VAL A 97 -0.57 -15.49 47.71
C VAL A 97 0.33 -16.09 48.79
N SER A 98 1.60 -15.71 48.79
CA SER A 98 2.60 -16.07 49.81
C SER A 98 3.34 -14.82 50.27
N THR A 99 3.71 -14.75 51.54
CA THR A 99 4.45 -13.61 52.09
C THR A 99 5.95 -13.77 51.83
N LEU A 100 6.56 -12.74 51.24
CA LEU A 100 8.02 -12.63 51.04
C LEU A 100 8.67 -11.73 52.10
N GLY A 101 7.88 -10.91 52.79
CA GLY A 101 8.30 -10.01 53.86
C GLY A 101 7.10 -9.26 54.45
N SER A 102 7.35 -8.29 55.34
CA SER A 102 6.29 -7.55 56.06
C SER A 102 5.35 -6.72 55.18
N THR A 103 5.78 -6.42 53.94
CA THR A 103 5.01 -5.63 52.96
C THR A 103 5.07 -6.19 51.54
N GLN A 104 5.65 -7.36 51.32
CA GLN A 104 5.84 -7.95 49.99
C GLN A 104 5.15 -9.31 49.89
N LEU A 105 4.39 -9.48 48.81
CA LEU A 105 3.62 -10.68 48.51
C LEU A 105 4.06 -11.27 47.17
N ALA A 106 4.38 -12.55 47.14
CA ALA A 106 4.47 -13.32 45.92
C ALA A 106 3.08 -13.86 45.56
N VAL A 107 2.67 -13.65 44.32
CA VAL A 107 1.34 -13.95 43.83
C VAL A 107 1.42 -14.78 42.55
N LEU A 108 0.73 -15.92 42.52
CA LEU A 108 0.52 -16.72 41.31
C LEU A 108 -0.95 -16.67 40.89
N LEU A 109 -1.23 -16.52 39.60
CA LEU A 109 -2.60 -16.60 39.06
C LEU A 109 -3.07 -18.07 39.03
N GLN A 110 -4.21 -18.36 39.65
CA GLN A 110 -4.91 -19.64 39.51
C GLN A 110 -5.95 -19.52 38.38
N SER A 111 -5.91 -20.43 37.41
CA SER A 111 -6.94 -20.51 36.35
C SER A 111 -8.24 -21.08 36.91
N LEU A 112 -9.37 -20.41 36.66
CA LEU A 112 -10.70 -20.77 37.17
C LEU A 112 -11.34 -22.00 36.50
N ASP A 113 -10.76 -22.48 35.41
CA ASP A 113 -11.08 -23.77 34.82
C ASP A 113 -9.87 -24.68 35.02
N GLY A 114 -10.09 -25.92 35.42
CA GLY A 114 -9.06 -26.95 35.63
C GLY A 114 -8.25 -27.34 34.38
N GLU A 115 -8.27 -26.51 33.35
CA GLU A 115 -7.40 -26.55 32.20
C GLU A 115 -6.60 -25.24 32.17
N ALA A 116 -5.30 -25.35 32.44
CA ALA A 116 -4.40 -24.23 32.26
C ALA A 116 -4.59 -23.68 30.83
N PRO A 117 -4.69 -22.35 30.62
CA PRO A 117 -4.73 -21.81 29.27
C PRO A 117 -3.56 -22.40 28.48
N PRO A 118 -3.78 -22.92 27.27
CA PRO A 118 -2.71 -23.55 26.51
C PRO A 118 -1.56 -22.54 26.39
N PRO A 119 -0.31 -22.99 26.60
CA PRO A 119 0.84 -22.09 26.58
C PRO A 119 0.83 -21.28 25.29
N PRO A 120 1.22 -19.99 25.34
CA PRO A 120 1.19 -19.14 24.17
C PRO A 120 2.05 -19.77 23.07
N LEU A 121 1.47 -19.82 21.87
CA LEU A 121 2.13 -20.35 20.70
C LEU A 121 3.37 -19.52 20.40
N GLN A 122 4.52 -20.19 20.41
CA GLN A 122 5.81 -19.63 20.00
C GLN A 122 6.18 -20.03 18.56
N HIS A 123 5.45 -20.98 17.97
CA HIS A 123 5.69 -21.48 16.63
C HIS A 123 4.33 -21.61 15.93
N LEU A 124 4.22 -21.09 14.71
CA LEU A 124 3.04 -21.25 13.86
C LEU A 124 3.21 -22.50 12.99
N ASP A 125 2.18 -23.35 12.94
CA ASP A 125 2.13 -24.48 12.01
C ASP A 125 1.62 -24.00 10.65
N LEU A 126 2.54 -23.85 9.70
CA LEU A 126 2.26 -23.35 8.35
C LEU A 126 1.40 -24.31 7.51
N ARG A 127 1.17 -25.55 7.95
CA ARG A 127 0.23 -26.47 7.29
C ARG A 127 -1.22 -26.11 7.59
N GLN A 128 -1.47 -25.51 8.75
CA GLN A 128 -2.80 -25.04 9.18
C GLN A 128 -3.03 -23.57 8.81
N LEU A 129 -1.94 -22.85 8.56
CA LEU A 129 -1.90 -21.44 8.21
C LEU A 129 -0.93 -21.22 7.05
N PRO A 130 -1.37 -21.42 5.80
CA PRO A 130 -0.53 -21.20 4.64
C PRO A 130 -0.04 -19.74 4.59
N VAL A 131 1.11 -19.54 3.95
CA VAL A 131 1.68 -18.21 3.73
C VAL A 131 0.64 -17.29 3.04
N GLY A 132 0.58 -16.04 3.47
CA GLY A 132 -0.41 -15.06 3.04
C GLY A 132 -1.74 -15.08 3.80
N THR A 133 -1.94 -16.02 4.74
CA THR A 133 -3.11 -15.99 5.62
C THR A 133 -3.08 -14.74 6.49
N THR A 134 -4.23 -14.07 6.62
CA THR A 134 -4.38 -12.88 7.48
C THR A 134 -4.94 -13.25 8.84
N LEU A 135 -4.28 -12.80 9.90
CA LEU A 135 -4.68 -13.00 11.29
C LEU A 135 -5.00 -11.65 11.93
N GLN A 136 -6.15 -11.53 12.58
CA GLN A 136 -6.44 -10.40 13.45
C GLN A 136 -6.10 -10.77 14.89
N LEU A 137 -5.23 -9.98 15.51
CA LEU A 137 -4.73 -10.22 16.85
C LEU A 137 -5.06 -9.03 17.75
N ARG A 138 -5.44 -9.30 19.00
CA ARG A 138 -5.57 -8.28 20.04
C ARG A 138 -4.43 -8.38 21.03
N VAL A 139 -3.69 -7.29 21.20
CA VAL A 139 -2.55 -7.24 22.11
C VAL A 139 -3.02 -7.31 23.56
N LEU A 140 -2.52 -8.28 24.31
CA LEU A 140 -2.80 -8.50 25.72
C LEU A 140 -1.70 -7.91 26.61
N SER A 141 -0.44 -8.05 26.20
CA SER A 141 0.70 -7.46 26.90
C SER A 141 1.85 -7.15 25.94
N SER A 142 2.72 -6.22 26.33
CA SER A 142 3.95 -5.85 25.62
C SER A 142 5.04 -5.57 26.65
N LEU A 143 6.03 -6.47 26.75
CA LEU A 143 7.12 -6.40 27.72
C LEU A 143 8.43 -6.08 27.01
N LEU A 144 9.19 -5.12 27.53
CA LEU A 144 10.51 -4.78 27.00
C LEU A 144 11.52 -5.85 27.40
N GLN A 145 12.11 -6.53 26.42
CA GLN A 145 13.27 -7.41 26.58
C GLN A 145 14.55 -6.63 26.24
N GLN A 146 15.47 -6.58 27.20
CA GLN A 146 16.80 -6.00 27.01
C GLN A 146 17.85 -7.09 27.19
N THR A 147 18.42 -7.57 26.08
CA THR A 147 19.57 -8.46 26.12
C THR A 147 20.85 -7.60 26.11
N PRO A 148 21.83 -7.83 27.01
CA PRO A 148 23.09 -7.07 26.99
C PRO A 148 23.79 -7.22 25.64
N GLY A 149 23.90 -6.12 24.88
CA GLY A 149 24.53 -6.11 23.55
C GLY A 149 23.60 -6.25 22.34
N ALA A 150 22.27 -6.37 22.53
CA ALA A 150 21.30 -6.41 21.44
C ALA A 150 20.37 -5.17 21.42
N ALA A 151 19.72 -4.92 20.28
CA ALA A 151 18.71 -3.88 20.15
C ALA A 151 17.50 -4.21 21.05
N PRO A 152 16.80 -3.20 21.62
CA PRO A 152 15.63 -3.43 22.46
C PRO A 152 14.52 -4.12 21.66
N SER A 153 14.07 -5.28 22.12
CA SER A 153 12.93 -6.00 21.56
C SER A 153 11.77 -5.97 22.55
N TYR A 154 10.56 -6.04 22.03
CA TYR A 154 9.33 -6.10 22.80
C TYR A 154 8.70 -7.47 22.60
N GLU A 155 8.52 -8.21 23.68
CA GLU A 155 7.73 -9.43 23.70
C GLU A 155 6.25 -9.05 23.79
N VAL A 156 5.52 -9.33 22.73
CA VAL A 156 4.10 -9.01 22.59
C VAL A 156 3.29 -10.30 22.71
N LEU A 157 2.42 -10.37 23.71
CA LEU A 157 1.43 -11.43 23.83
C LEU A 157 0.14 -10.96 23.17
N ALA A 158 -0.35 -11.68 22.15
CA ALA A 158 -1.56 -11.29 21.44
C ALA A 158 -2.54 -12.47 21.31
N LYS A 159 -3.84 -12.18 21.43
CA LYS A 159 -4.92 -13.17 21.24
C LYS A 159 -5.43 -13.11 19.81
N ALA A 160 -5.46 -14.25 19.12
CA ALA A 160 -6.07 -14.35 17.81
C ALA A 160 -7.60 -14.24 17.91
N LEU A 161 -8.19 -13.39 17.06
CA LEU A 161 -9.62 -13.12 16.97
C LEU A 161 -10.27 -13.79 15.76
N THR A 162 -9.47 -14.28 14.81
CA THR A 162 -9.93 -14.89 13.55
C THR A 162 -9.07 -16.10 13.19
N SER A 163 -9.54 -16.89 12.21
CA SER A 163 -8.89 -18.10 11.67
C SER A 163 -8.97 -19.33 12.57
N SER A 164 -8.28 -20.41 12.19
CA SER A 164 -8.15 -21.69 12.92
C SER A 164 -7.47 -21.55 14.30
N LEU A 165 -6.89 -20.37 14.59
CA LEU A 165 -6.29 -20.05 15.89
C LEU A 165 -7.18 -19.15 16.75
N GLU A 166 -8.46 -18.94 16.40
CA GLU A 166 -9.37 -18.10 17.20
C GLU A 166 -9.34 -18.49 18.68
N GLY A 167 -9.16 -17.49 19.55
CA GLY A 167 -9.04 -17.70 21.00
C GLY A 167 -7.63 -18.01 21.50
N ARG A 168 -6.70 -18.46 20.65
CA ARG A 168 -5.33 -18.81 21.04
C ARG A 168 -4.46 -17.58 21.27
N GLN A 169 -3.52 -17.71 22.20
CA GLN A 169 -2.50 -16.68 22.48
C GLN A 169 -1.23 -16.98 21.68
N LEU A 170 -0.64 -15.93 21.13
CA LEU A 170 0.58 -15.94 20.32
C LEU A 170 1.62 -15.06 21.00
N LYS A 171 2.84 -15.57 21.11
CA LYS A 171 4.01 -14.81 21.57
C LYS A 171 4.76 -14.29 20.35
N LEU A 172 4.85 -12.97 20.23
CA LEU A 172 5.44 -12.25 19.11
C LEU A 172 6.62 -11.40 19.59
N GLU A 173 7.61 -11.21 18.73
CA GLU A 173 8.71 -10.26 18.98
C GLU A 173 8.54 -9.04 18.07
N SER A 174 8.60 -7.85 18.66
CA SER A 174 8.48 -6.58 17.95
C SER A 174 9.69 -5.68 18.25
N PRO A 175 10.30 -5.03 17.24
CA PRO A 175 11.37 -4.05 17.47
C PRO A 175 10.84 -2.71 18.00
N ARG A 176 9.52 -2.53 18.11
CA ARG A 176 8.86 -1.30 18.57
C ARG A 176 7.80 -1.60 19.65
N PRO A 177 7.54 -0.67 20.57
CA PRO A 177 6.49 -0.85 21.57
C PRO A 177 5.13 -0.96 20.91
N VAL A 178 4.36 -1.98 21.28
CA VAL A 178 2.99 -2.16 20.79
C VAL A 178 2.01 -1.92 21.95
N PRO A 179 1.07 -0.96 21.85
CA PRO A 179 0.15 -0.66 22.93
C PRO A 179 -0.75 -1.86 23.28
N VAL A 180 -0.97 -2.07 24.58
CA VAL A 180 -1.92 -3.09 25.06
C VAL A 180 -3.33 -2.71 24.62
N GLY A 181 -4.07 -3.68 24.09
CA GLY A 181 -5.42 -3.50 23.55
C GLY A 181 -5.47 -3.15 22.06
N SER A 182 -4.34 -2.90 21.39
CA SER A 182 -4.30 -2.67 19.95
C SER A 182 -4.75 -3.90 19.14
N LEU A 183 -5.42 -3.65 18.01
CA LEU A 183 -5.75 -4.68 17.02
C LEU A 183 -4.67 -4.68 15.94
N LEU A 184 -3.96 -5.79 15.80
CA LEU A 184 -2.96 -6.01 14.76
C LEU A 184 -3.58 -6.88 13.66
N THR A 185 -3.48 -6.46 12.41
CA THR A 185 -3.64 -7.41 11.30
C THR A 185 -2.24 -7.87 10.92
N VAL A 186 -2.02 -9.17 10.92
CA VAL A 186 -0.76 -9.74 10.48
C VAL A 186 -0.99 -10.61 9.25
N VAL A 187 -0.11 -10.47 8.26
CA VAL A 187 0.07 -11.43 7.17
C VAL A 187 1.24 -12.37 7.52
N ILE A 188 1.00 -13.67 7.39
CA ILE A 188 2.05 -14.69 7.53
C ILE A 188 2.94 -14.64 6.29
N LYS A 189 4.25 -14.40 6.45
CA LYS A 189 5.18 -14.18 5.32
C LYS A 189 6.07 -15.36 4.98
N ASP A 190 6.81 -15.88 5.94
CA ASP A 190 7.76 -16.97 5.70
C ASP A 190 7.98 -17.75 7.00
N SER A 191 9.03 -18.57 7.13
CA SER A 191 9.30 -19.50 8.25
C SER A 191 9.26 -18.84 9.64
N GLN A 192 8.03 -18.61 10.14
CA GLN A 192 7.66 -17.94 11.39
C GLN A 192 7.64 -16.40 11.37
N GLU A 193 7.82 -15.74 10.22
CA GLU A 193 7.75 -14.27 10.13
C GLU A 193 6.32 -13.76 9.95
N VAL A 194 6.01 -12.70 10.71
CA VAL A 194 4.66 -12.17 10.95
C VAL A 194 4.74 -10.66 10.66
N ALA A 195 4.24 -10.24 9.49
CA ALA A 195 4.26 -8.83 9.10
C ALA A 195 2.99 -8.12 9.54
N VAL A 196 3.13 -7.14 10.42
CA VAL A 196 2.02 -6.28 10.84
C VAL A 196 1.68 -5.33 9.70
N MET A 197 0.44 -5.37 9.23
CA MET A 197 -0.14 -4.29 8.44
C MET A 197 -0.61 -3.19 9.40
N PRO A 198 0.03 -2.02 9.42
CA PRO A 198 -0.43 -0.88 10.22
C PRO A 198 -1.84 -0.48 9.77
N LEU A 199 -2.72 -0.17 10.73
CA LEU A 199 -4.06 0.36 10.44
C LEU A 199 -4.02 1.63 9.57
N ALA A 200 -2.98 2.45 9.73
CA ALA A 200 -2.72 3.62 8.89
C ALA A 200 -2.66 3.26 7.40
N GLN A 201 -1.96 2.18 7.03
CA GLN A 201 -1.87 1.74 5.62
C GLN A 201 -3.23 1.33 5.04
N ARG A 202 -4.16 0.81 5.87
CA ARG A 202 -5.54 0.54 5.41
C ARG A 202 -6.35 1.83 5.21
N LEU A 203 -6.18 2.81 6.09
CA LEU A 203 -6.85 4.11 5.93
C LEU A 203 -6.34 4.82 4.68
N ASP A 204 -5.03 4.74 4.43
CA ASP A 204 -4.40 5.27 3.21
C ASP A 204 -4.95 4.56 1.96
N GLN A 205 -5.07 3.22 1.96
CA GLN A 205 -5.68 2.50 0.84
C GLN A 205 -7.15 2.88 0.61
N LEU A 206 -7.94 3.03 1.69
CA LEU A 206 -9.33 3.46 1.57
C LEU A 206 -9.45 4.89 1.03
N ASP A 207 -8.52 5.78 1.36
CA ASP A 207 -8.50 7.14 0.81
C ASP A 207 -8.10 7.13 -0.66
N ILE A 208 -7.08 6.34 -1.03
CA ILE A 208 -6.68 6.12 -2.43
C ILE A 208 -7.87 5.59 -3.24
N ASP A 209 -8.59 4.58 -2.75
CA ASP A 209 -9.77 4.02 -3.44
C ASP A 209 -10.88 5.07 -3.64
N ARG A 210 -11.12 5.91 -2.63
CA ARG A 210 -12.09 7.01 -2.74
C ARG A 210 -11.66 8.04 -3.79
N GLN A 211 -10.39 8.42 -3.77
CA GLN A 211 -9.86 9.38 -4.73
C GLN A 211 -9.91 8.81 -6.16
N LEU A 212 -9.53 7.54 -6.35
CA LEU A 212 -9.64 6.83 -7.63
C LEU A 212 -11.07 6.84 -8.18
N GLN A 213 -12.07 6.57 -7.35
CA GLN A 213 -13.48 6.64 -7.76
C GLN A 213 -13.89 8.06 -8.17
N SER A 214 -13.46 9.06 -7.41
CA SER A 214 -13.81 10.47 -7.67
C SER A 214 -13.15 11.01 -8.95
N GLN A 215 -11.88 10.66 -9.19
CA GLN A 215 -11.11 11.10 -10.35
C GLN A 215 -11.51 10.31 -11.61
N GLY A 216 -11.80 9.02 -11.47
CA GLY A 216 -12.24 8.17 -12.57
C GLY A 216 -13.58 8.60 -13.19
N GLN A 217 -14.39 9.39 -12.49
CA GLN A 217 -15.61 10.00 -13.05
C GLN A 217 -15.33 11.27 -13.86
N ARG A 218 -14.22 11.97 -13.56
CA ARG A 218 -13.84 13.25 -14.19
C ARG A 218 -12.85 13.08 -15.34
N GLN A 219 -12.22 11.91 -15.46
CA GLN A 219 -11.22 11.66 -16.50
C GLN A 219 -11.81 11.77 -17.91
N LEU A 220 -11.07 12.44 -18.80
CA LEU A 220 -11.34 12.54 -20.23
C LEU A 220 -10.13 12.04 -21.02
N SER A 221 -10.34 11.66 -22.28
CA SER A 221 -9.28 11.10 -23.11
C SER A 221 -8.23 12.15 -23.46
N MET A 222 -6.96 11.73 -23.43
CA MET A 222 -5.82 12.50 -23.92
C MET A 222 -5.95 12.72 -25.42
N ASN A 223 -6.33 11.69 -26.16
CA ASN A 223 -6.57 11.81 -27.60
C ASN A 223 -7.70 12.80 -27.89
N GLY A 224 -8.72 12.91 -27.04
CA GLY A 224 -9.76 13.95 -27.16
C GLY A 224 -9.21 15.37 -27.05
N LEU A 225 -8.35 15.63 -26.06
CA LEU A 225 -7.63 16.91 -25.95
C LEU A 225 -6.73 17.16 -27.18
N LEU A 226 -5.93 16.17 -27.57
CA LEU A 226 -4.99 16.29 -28.68
C LEU A 226 -5.69 16.45 -30.04
N GLN A 227 -6.88 15.86 -30.23
CA GLN A 227 -7.71 16.07 -31.41
C GLN A 227 -8.31 17.47 -31.41
N TRP A 228 -8.85 17.93 -30.27
CA TRP A 228 -9.33 19.30 -30.15
C TRP A 228 -8.22 20.31 -30.49
N LEU A 229 -6.99 20.06 -30.02
CA LEU A 229 -5.82 20.88 -30.33
C LEU A 229 -5.40 20.84 -31.81
N GLN A 230 -5.68 19.77 -32.54
CA GLN A 230 -5.43 19.70 -33.98
C GLN A 230 -6.51 20.45 -34.78
N ASP A 231 -7.77 20.25 -34.40
CA ASP A 231 -8.92 20.72 -35.17
C ASP A 231 -9.21 22.22 -34.92
N ALA A 232 -9.16 22.66 -33.66
CA ALA A 232 -9.63 24.00 -33.27
C ALA A 232 -8.52 25.07 -33.28
N LEU A 233 -7.26 24.70 -33.07
CA LEU A 233 -6.14 25.65 -32.95
C LEU A 233 -5.94 26.57 -34.18
N PRO A 234 -6.08 26.11 -35.44
CA PRO A 234 -5.81 26.94 -36.61
C PRO A 234 -6.86 28.03 -36.87
N GLU A 235 -8.08 27.85 -36.37
CA GLU A 235 -9.22 28.71 -36.71
C GLU A 235 -9.53 29.77 -35.63
N GLN A 236 -8.81 29.76 -34.50
CA GLN A 236 -9.23 30.47 -33.29
C GLN A 236 -8.35 31.67 -32.91
N GLU A 237 -8.99 32.81 -32.60
CA GLU A 237 -8.34 33.93 -31.91
C GLU A 237 -8.27 33.67 -30.40
N LEU A 238 -7.24 32.95 -29.97
CA LEU A 238 -6.99 32.69 -28.54
C LEU A 238 -6.41 33.94 -27.85
N PRO A 239 -6.75 34.19 -26.56
CA PRO A 239 -6.04 35.19 -25.76
C PRO A 239 -4.53 34.95 -25.78
N PRO A 240 -3.68 35.99 -25.88
CA PRO A 240 -2.24 35.82 -26.13
C PRO A 240 -1.53 34.99 -25.07
N ALA A 241 -1.96 35.06 -23.81
CA ALA A 241 -1.43 34.25 -22.72
C ALA A 241 -1.79 32.76 -22.86
N VAL A 242 -3.00 32.45 -23.33
CA VAL A 242 -3.46 31.07 -23.57
C VAL A 242 -2.74 30.50 -24.79
N GLY A 243 -2.64 31.26 -25.88
CA GLY A 243 -1.89 30.87 -27.07
C GLY A 243 -0.41 30.59 -26.78
N ALA A 244 0.24 31.41 -25.94
CA ALA A 244 1.62 31.18 -25.53
C ALA A 244 1.80 29.91 -24.68
N ALA A 245 0.90 29.66 -23.72
CA ALA A 245 0.92 28.44 -22.90
C ALA A 245 0.70 27.19 -23.76
N LEU A 246 -0.20 27.28 -24.74
CA LEU A 246 -0.50 26.19 -25.63
C LEU A 246 0.65 25.89 -26.60
N LYS A 247 1.29 26.93 -27.14
CA LYS A 247 2.51 26.77 -27.95
C LYS A 247 3.63 26.09 -27.15
N ALA A 248 3.78 26.44 -25.87
CA ALA A 248 4.76 25.79 -25.00
C ALA A 248 4.42 24.31 -24.74
N LEU A 249 3.14 23.99 -24.52
CA LEU A 249 2.68 22.60 -24.38
C LEU A 249 3.02 21.77 -25.63
N LEU A 250 2.68 22.29 -26.82
CA LEU A 250 2.91 21.59 -28.09
C LEU A 250 4.40 21.48 -28.45
N ALA A 251 5.20 22.51 -28.16
CA ALA A 251 6.63 22.51 -28.45
C ALA A 251 7.43 21.48 -27.64
N ASN A 252 6.89 21.03 -26.50
CA ASN A 252 7.53 20.05 -25.62
C ASN A 252 7.06 18.61 -25.89
N LEU A 253 6.17 18.40 -26.87
CA LEU A 253 5.79 17.04 -27.30
C LEU A 253 6.93 16.40 -28.08
N GLU A 254 7.16 15.11 -27.84
CA GLU A 254 8.21 14.36 -28.52
C GLU A 254 7.77 13.98 -29.94
N ASP A 255 8.68 14.14 -30.90
CA ASP A 255 8.43 13.77 -32.29
C ASP A 255 8.57 12.25 -32.47
N THR A 256 7.90 11.68 -33.47
CA THR A 256 7.97 10.23 -33.77
C THR A 256 9.41 9.74 -34.01
N GLU A 257 10.26 10.55 -34.62
CA GLU A 257 11.67 10.25 -34.82
C GLU A 257 12.46 10.17 -33.50
N THR A 258 12.16 11.03 -32.52
CA THR A 258 12.84 10.98 -31.21
C THR A 258 12.38 9.77 -30.42
N LEU A 259 11.07 9.45 -30.47
CA LEU A 259 10.48 8.27 -29.84
C LEU A 259 10.96 6.95 -30.41
N ALA A 260 11.50 6.93 -31.64
CA ALA A 260 12.14 5.75 -32.22
C ALA A 260 13.49 5.39 -31.55
N THR A 261 14.02 6.26 -30.67
CA THR A 261 15.27 6.04 -29.95
C THR A 261 15.03 5.72 -28.47
N PRO A 262 15.86 4.85 -27.83
CA PRO A 262 15.74 4.57 -26.40
C PRO A 262 15.84 5.82 -25.51
N GLN A 263 16.69 6.77 -25.91
CA GLN A 263 16.91 8.01 -25.17
C GLN A 263 15.70 8.95 -25.26
N GLY A 264 15.10 9.08 -26.45
CA GLY A 264 13.88 9.85 -26.63
C GLY A 264 12.70 9.23 -25.88
N TRP A 265 12.55 7.91 -25.91
CA TRP A 265 11.52 7.21 -25.13
C TRP A 265 11.68 7.42 -23.62
N ALA A 266 12.90 7.29 -23.10
CA ALA A 266 13.19 7.52 -21.68
C ALA A 266 12.88 8.97 -21.26
N ARG A 267 13.22 9.95 -22.13
CA ARG A 267 12.88 11.36 -21.92
C ARG A 267 11.38 11.61 -21.95
N ALA A 268 10.67 11.01 -22.90
CA ALA A 268 9.22 11.12 -23.03
C ALA A 268 8.51 10.58 -21.78
N LEU A 269 8.95 9.42 -21.26
CA LEU A 269 8.47 8.86 -20.00
C LEU A 269 8.75 9.77 -18.80
N ALA A 270 9.95 10.36 -18.74
CA ALA A 270 10.32 11.25 -17.64
C ALA A 270 9.53 12.59 -17.64
N ARG A 271 9.06 13.03 -18.81
CA ARG A 271 8.29 14.27 -19.03
C ARG A 271 6.79 14.06 -19.19
N SER A 272 6.29 12.82 -19.07
CA SER A 272 4.86 12.51 -19.26
C SER A 272 3.95 13.08 -18.16
N GLY A 273 4.54 13.63 -17.09
CA GLY A 273 3.83 14.06 -15.89
C GLY A 273 3.66 12.99 -14.82
N LEU A 274 4.03 11.73 -15.08
CA LEU A 274 3.93 10.64 -14.10
C LEU A 274 4.83 10.89 -12.87
N GLN A 275 6.00 11.50 -13.08
CA GLN A 275 7.05 11.70 -12.06
C GLN A 275 7.16 13.15 -11.57
N LEU A 276 6.29 14.07 -12.02
CA LEU A 276 6.40 15.50 -11.74
C LEU A 276 6.49 15.79 -10.23
N GLU A 277 5.62 15.17 -9.43
CA GLU A 277 5.60 15.37 -7.96
C GLU A 277 6.92 14.96 -7.31
N GLN A 278 7.47 13.82 -7.72
CA GLN A 278 8.74 13.34 -7.22
C GLN A 278 9.87 14.29 -7.60
N GLN A 279 9.90 14.76 -8.85
CA GLN A 279 10.89 15.72 -9.33
C GLN A 279 10.83 17.06 -8.57
N LEU A 280 9.62 17.54 -8.25
CA LEU A 280 9.42 18.75 -7.44
C LEU A 280 9.89 18.54 -5.99
N LEU A 281 9.68 17.35 -5.43
CA LEU A 281 10.15 17.00 -4.08
C LEU A 281 11.68 16.93 -4.02
N ASP A 282 12.28 16.22 -4.98
CA ASP A 282 13.71 15.95 -5.02
C ASP A 282 14.51 17.14 -5.57
N ARG A 283 13.83 18.19 -6.08
CA ARG A 283 14.42 19.35 -6.78
C ARG A 283 15.37 18.93 -7.92
N THR A 284 15.19 17.72 -8.43
CA THR A 284 16.00 17.10 -9.47
C THR A 284 15.04 16.60 -10.53
N GLY A 285 14.97 17.32 -11.64
CA GLY A 285 14.09 16.95 -12.75
C GLY A 285 14.49 17.68 -14.03
N PRO A 286 13.96 17.26 -15.19
CA PRO A 286 13.89 18.14 -16.36
C PRO A 286 13.36 19.51 -15.92
N ASP A 287 13.72 20.56 -16.66
CA ASP A 287 13.18 21.88 -16.37
C ASP A 287 11.66 21.72 -16.26
N VAL A 288 11.04 22.12 -15.15
CA VAL A 288 9.57 22.04 -14.95
C VAL A 288 8.86 22.75 -16.13
N GLY A 289 9.58 23.62 -16.85
CA GLY A 289 9.33 24.07 -18.22
C GLY A 289 8.82 23.02 -19.21
N GLU A 290 9.35 21.82 -19.21
CA GLU A 290 9.21 20.80 -20.27
C GLU A 290 8.27 19.65 -19.90
N ASP A 291 7.90 19.50 -18.63
CA ASP A 291 6.98 18.44 -18.19
C ASP A 291 5.54 18.69 -18.70
N PHE A 292 4.91 17.64 -19.21
CA PHE A 292 3.58 17.71 -19.80
C PHE A 292 2.51 18.12 -18.80
N LYS A 293 2.50 17.52 -17.60
CA LYS A 293 1.52 17.84 -16.55
C LYS A 293 1.73 19.26 -16.04
N ALA A 294 2.97 19.69 -15.88
CA ALA A 294 3.29 21.07 -15.50
C ALA A 294 2.76 22.07 -16.53
N ASN A 295 2.92 21.80 -17.82
CA ASN A 295 2.41 22.65 -18.89
C ASN A 295 0.88 22.65 -18.98
N LEU A 296 0.23 21.50 -18.75
CA LEU A 296 -1.24 21.43 -18.63
C LEU A 296 -1.76 22.26 -17.46
N LEU A 297 -1.13 22.18 -16.29
CA LEU A 297 -1.52 22.98 -15.12
C LEU A 297 -1.38 24.48 -15.38
N ARG A 298 -0.31 24.89 -16.07
CA ARG A 298 -0.13 26.30 -16.50
C ARG A 298 -1.19 26.72 -17.51
N LEU A 299 -1.55 25.85 -18.46
CA LEU A 299 -2.63 26.12 -19.42
C LEU A 299 -3.96 26.33 -18.70
N VAL A 300 -4.31 25.44 -17.76
CA VAL A 300 -5.52 25.56 -16.91
C VAL A 300 -5.51 26.87 -16.12
N ASP A 301 -4.38 27.25 -15.51
CA ASP A 301 -4.25 28.53 -14.80
C ASP A 301 -4.51 29.74 -15.73
N ARG A 302 -3.98 29.73 -16.96
CA ARG A 302 -4.23 30.79 -17.95
C ARG A 302 -5.69 30.81 -18.41
N LEU A 303 -6.31 29.65 -18.61
CA LEU A 303 -7.71 29.54 -19.01
C LEU A 303 -8.63 30.10 -17.92
N LEU A 304 -8.44 29.68 -16.67
CA LEU A 304 -9.18 30.20 -15.52
C LEU A 304 -8.99 31.71 -15.33
N ALA A 305 -7.80 32.23 -15.67
CA ALA A 305 -7.55 33.67 -15.64
C ALA A 305 -8.34 34.43 -16.72
N SER A 306 -8.51 33.82 -17.90
CA SER A 306 -9.14 34.40 -19.08
C SER A 306 -10.68 34.36 -19.09
N VAL A 307 -11.32 33.48 -18.32
CA VAL A 307 -12.79 33.41 -18.18
C VAL A 307 -13.27 34.44 -17.15
N PRO A 308 -14.05 35.48 -17.53
CA PRO A 308 -14.63 36.43 -16.60
C PRO A 308 -15.86 35.82 -15.90
N GLY A 309 -15.85 35.78 -14.56
CA GLY A 309 -17.07 35.49 -13.76
C GLY A 309 -17.37 34.02 -13.43
N ASP A 310 -16.43 33.09 -13.58
CA ASP A 310 -16.64 31.68 -13.26
C ASP A 310 -16.78 31.41 -11.73
N PRO A 311 -17.82 30.71 -11.24
CA PRO A 311 -17.95 30.26 -9.85
C PRO A 311 -16.79 29.40 -9.33
N LEU A 312 -15.96 28.80 -10.19
CA LEU A 312 -14.74 28.09 -9.79
C LEU A 312 -13.65 29.00 -9.19
N ARG A 313 -13.72 30.32 -9.42
CA ARG A 313 -12.86 31.32 -8.75
C ARG A 313 -13.30 31.62 -7.31
N ASN A 314 -14.49 31.20 -6.89
CA ASN A 314 -14.92 31.34 -5.50
C ASN A 314 -14.49 30.12 -4.68
N PRO A 315 -13.44 30.21 -3.83
CA PRO A 315 -13.05 29.10 -2.94
C PRO A 315 -14.20 28.68 -2.00
N GLN A 316 -15.18 29.56 -1.78
CA GLN A 316 -16.41 29.22 -1.06
C GLN A 316 -17.34 28.28 -1.84
N VAL A 317 -17.41 28.37 -3.17
CA VAL A 317 -18.25 27.48 -3.98
C VAL A 317 -17.60 26.11 -4.09
N LEU A 318 -16.28 26.03 -4.35
CA LEU A 318 -15.53 24.77 -4.27
C LEU A 318 -15.64 24.09 -2.90
N ALA A 319 -15.55 24.87 -1.81
CA ALA A 319 -15.77 24.36 -0.46
C ALA A 319 -17.22 23.90 -0.23
N GLN A 320 -18.22 24.59 -0.79
CA GLN A 320 -19.63 24.19 -0.69
C GLN A 320 -19.93 22.95 -1.54
N THR A 321 -19.38 22.80 -2.74
CA THR A 321 -19.54 21.57 -3.55
C THR A 321 -18.78 20.40 -2.94
N ALA A 322 -17.64 20.63 -2.29
CA ALA A 322 -16.96 19.61 -1.49
C ALA A 322 -17.80 19.20 -0.27
N GLN A 323 -18.34 20.17 0.47
CA GLN A 323 -19.15 19.93 1.67
C GLN A 323 -20.54 19.31 1.38
N GLN A 324 -21.15 19.58 0.22
CA GLN A 324 -22.43 18.99 -0.17
C GLN A 324 -22.31 17.53 -0.64
N ASN A 325 -21.11 17.07 -0.98
CA ASN A 325 -20.83 15.67 -1.33
C ASN A 325 -20.33 14.83 -0.13
N LEU A 326 -20.07 15.47 1.03
CA LEU A 326 -19.67 14.79 2.27
C LEU A 326 -20.79 13.93 2.92
N PRO A 327 -22.10 14.29 2.89
CA PRO A 327 -23.15 13.50 3.55
C PRO A 327 -23.35 12.11 2.94
N ASP A 328 -23.21 11.99 1.63
CA ASP A 328 -23.33 10.71 0.94
C ASP A 328 -22.07 9.84 1.08
N ALA A 329 -20.89 10.46 1.18
CA ALA A 329 -19.65 9.76 1.47
C ALA A 329 -19.64 9.16 2.89
N LEU A 330 -20.16 9.90 3.88
CA LEU A 330 -20.28 9.41 5.25
C LEU A 330 -21.37 8.32 5.39
N ARG A 331 -22.51 8.46 4.70
CA ARG A 331 -23.56 7.43 4.66
C ARG A 331 -23.14 6.15 3.95
N ARG A 332 -22.32 6.23 2.89
CA ARG A 332 -21.76 5.03 2.23
C ARG A 332 -20.64 4.38 3.05
N ALA A 333 -19.80 5.18 3.71
CA ALA A 333 -18.75 4.68 4.60
C ALA A 333 -19.30 4.00 5.87
N LEU A 334 -20.48 4.43 6.36
CA LEU A 334 -21.11 3.88 7.57
C LEU A 334 -22.27 2.90 7.28
N GLY A 335 -22.84 2.89 6.07
CA GLY A 335 -23.97 2.04 5.67
C GLY A 335 -23.63 0.87 4.73
N GLY A 336 -22.39 0.75 4.28
CA GLY A 336 -21.91 -0.30 3.36
C GLY A 336 -21.37 -1.55 4.04
N ALA A 337 -21.97 -2.01 5.15
CA ALA A 337 -21.70 -3.32 5.72
C ALA A 337 -22.50 -4.41 4.98
N ALA A 338 -22.23 -4.57 3.68
CA ALA A 338 -22.69 -5.69 2.89
C ALA A 338 -21.71 -5.91 1.72
N THR A 339 -20.71 -6.75 1.98
CA THR A 339 -20.09 -7.68 1.02
C THR A 339 -19.97 -7.21 -0.44
N THR A 340 -19.08 -6.27 -0.71
CA THR A 340 -18.26 -6.32 -1.93
C THR A 340 -16.90 -5.73 -1.61
N SER A 341 -15.96 -6.58 -1.20
CA SER A 341 -14.55 -6.39 -1.48
C SER A 341 -14.38 -6.36 -3.01
N ARG A 342 -14.68 -5.23 -3.66
CA ARG A 342 -14.10 -4.98 -4.97
C ARG A 342 -12.63 -4.72 -4.68
N GLN A 343 -11.80 -5.72 -4.95
CA GLN A 343 -10.38 -5.47 -5.21
C GLN A 343 -10.29 -4.27 -6.15
N PRO A 344 -9.30 -3.36 -6.00
CA PRO A 344 -9.10 -2.28 -6.93
C PRO A 344 -9.11 -2.89 -8.32
N SER A 345 -10.15 -2.61 -9.09
CA SER A 345 -10.33 -3.16 -10.41
C SER A 345 -9.14 -2.69 -11.24
N ASP A 346 -8.33 -3.63 -11.72
CA ASP A 346 -7.26 -3.36 -12.69
C ASP A 346 -7.82 -2.39 -13.74
N LEU A 347 -7.16 -1.25 -13.92
CA LEU A 347 -7.55 -0.31 -14.95
C LEU A 347 -7.50 -1.06 -16.29
N ASP A 348 -8.61 -1.04 -17.02
CA ASP A 348 -8.69 -1.68 -18.34
C ASP A 348 -7.60 -1.13 -19.26
N PHE A 349 -7.06 -1.99 -20.11
CA PHE A 349 -6.09 -1.65 -21.14
C PHE A 349 -6.51 -2.26 -22.49
N PRO A 350 -6.50 -1.49 -23.60
CA PRO A 350 -6.31 -0.04 -23.66
C PRO A 350 -7.42 0.73 -22.95
N LEU A 351 -7.11 1.93 -22.49
CA LEU A 351 -8.01 2.84 -21.82
C LEU A 351 -9.14 3.31 -22.74
N GLY A 352 -10.30 3.59 -22.16
CA GLY A 352 -11.46 4.10 -22.90
C GLY A 352 -11.28 5.53 -23.41
N GLU A 353 -11.71 5.77 -24.64
CA GLU A 353 -11.78 7.09 -25.26
C GLU A 353 -13.09 7.78 -24.81
N ARG A 354 -13.01 8.60 -23.75
CA ARG A 354 -14.11 9.49 -23.33
C ARG A 354 -13.79 10.90 -23.80
N ASP A 355 -14.27 11.25 -24.98
CA ASP A 355 -13.83 12.46 -25.69
C ASP A 355 -14.44 13.77 -25.17
N GLY A 356 -15.33 13.74 -24.16
CA GLY A 356 -15.93 14.93 -23.56
C GLY A 356 -16.82 15.78 -24.50
N ARG A 357 -16.88 15.43 -25.80
CA ARG A 357 -17.63 16.14 -26.83
C ARG A 357 -19.13 16.18 -26.48
N GLY A 358 -19.68 17.39 -26.38
CA GLY A 358 -21.11 17.65 -26.11
C GLY A 358 -21.43 18.29 -24.75
N LEU A 359 -20.42 18.72 -23.98
CA LEU A 359 -20.58 19.38 -22.66
C LEU A 359 -20.69 20.92 -22.72
N ALA A 360 -20.76 21.53 -23.92
CA ALA A 360 -20.62 22.97 -24.08
C ALA A 360 -21.89 23.79 -23.80
N ALA A 361 -21.71 24.92 -23.10
CA ALA A 361 -22.65 26.06 -23.03
C ALA A 361 -22.04 27.29 -23.74
N THR A 362 -22.81 28.37 -23.85
CA THR A 362 -22.56 29.63 -24.61
C THR A 362 -21.31 30.43 -24.16
N ASN A 363 -20.13 29.88 -24.45
CA ASN A 363 -18.76 30.43 -24.63
C ASN A 363 -17.86 29.20 -24.83
N ALA A 364 -18.23 28.41 -25.85
CA ALA A 364 -18.11 26.96 -25.86
C ALA A 364 -16.67 26.44 -25.83
N GLU A 365 -15.72 27.14 -26.46
CA GLU A 365 -14.45 26.53 -26.84
C GLU A 365 -13.36 26.65 -25.76
N LEU A 366 -13.26 27.80 -25.08
CA LEU A 366 -12.33 27.96 -23.94
C LEU A 366 -12.77 27.10 -22.75
N ASP A 367 -14.08 27.00 -22.52
CA ASP A 367 -14.66 26.15 -21.49
C ASP A 367 -14.46 24.67 -21.84
N GLU A 368 -14.62 24.26 -23.11
CA GLU A 368 -14.31 22.91 -23.58
C GLU A 368 -12.83 22.57 -23.41
N LEU A 369 -11.91 23.47 -23.80
CA LEU A 369 -10.48 23.27 -23.58
C LEU A 369 -10.14 23.14 -22.10
N LEU A 370 -10.76 23.96 -21.23
CA LEU A 370 -10.58 23.87 -19.78
C LEU A 370 -11.07 22.52 -19.24
N GLN A 371 -12.23 22.04 -19.70
CA GLN A 371 -12.78 20.74 -19.33
C GLN A 371 -11.87 19.59 -19.80
N LEU A 372 -11.43 19.60 -21.06
CA LEU A 372 -10.53 18.60 -21.62
C LEU A 372 -9.18 18.58 -20.86
N ALA A 373 -8.56 19.74 -20.65
CA ALA A 373 -7.30 19.84 -19.92
C ALA A 373 -7.45 19.35 -18.46
N THR A 374 -8.53 19.73 -17.77
CA THR A 374 -8.81 19.27 -16.40
C THR A 374 -9.09 17.76 -16.36
N GLY A 375 -9.80 17.23 -17.36
CA GLY A 375 -10.10 15.80 -17.49
C GLY A 375 -8.84 14.97 -17.77
N VAL A 376 -7.91 15.47 -18.57
CA VAL A 376 -6.60 14.84 -18.79
C VAL A 376 -5.76 14.87 -17.52
N ILE A 377 -5.75 15.97 -16.77
CA ILE A 377 -5.07 16.03 -15.46
C ILE A 377 -5.68 14.99 -14.50
N ALA A 378 -7.00 14.87 -14.44
CA ALA A 378 -7.68 13.87 -13.61
C ALA A 378 -7.31 12.43 -14.05
N ARG A 379 -7.12 12.20 -15.36
CA ARG A 379 -6.65 10.91 -15.90
C ARG A 379 -5.22 10.59 -15.46
N LEU A 380 -4.30 11.55 -15.59
CA LEU A 380 -2.91 11.40 -15.11
C LEU A 380 -2.85 11.13 -13.61
N GLN A 381 -3.63 11.83 -12.80
CA GLN A 381 -3.72 11.60 -11.36
C GLN A 381 -4.32 10.21 -11.05
N THR A 382 -5.32 9.77 -11.81
CA THR A 382 -5.90 8.42 -11.68
C THR A 382 -4.83 7.37 -11.91
N HIS A 383 -3.96 7.55 -12.91
CA HIS A 383 -2.83 6.64 -13.17
C HIS A 383 -1.81 6.61 -12.02
N GLN A 384 -1.46 7.77 -11.46
CA GLN A 384 -0.55 7.85 -10.31
C GLN A 384 -1.13 7.13 -9.09
N LEU A 385 -2.40 7.39 -8.75
CA LEU A 385 -3.08 6.73 -7.63
C LEU A 385 -3.26 5.23 -7.87
N ALA A 386 -3.59 4.82 -9.09
CA ALA A 386 -3.80 3.41 -9.41
C ALA A 386 -2.51 2.62 -9.30
N SER A 387 -1.37 3.21 -9.68
CA SER A 387 -0.06 2.58 -9.51
C SER A 387 0.29 2.36 -8.03
N LEU A 388 -0.06 3.31 -7.16
CA LEU A 388 0.09 3.14 -5.71
C LEU A 388 -0.81 2.02 -5.17
N ALA A 389 -2.06 1.94 -5.66
CA ALA A 389 -3.01 0.90 -5.25
C ALA A 389 -2.63 -0.51 -5.75
N GLN A 390 -2.01 -0.60 -6.94
CA GLN A 390 -1.62 -1.87 -7.60
C GLN A 390 -0.19 -2.32 -7.26
N THR A 391 0.45 -1.70 -6.27
CA THR A 391 1.75 -2.12 -5.75
C THR A 391 1.56 -2.94 -4.48
N GLN A 392 1.86 -4.23 -4.54
CA GLN A 392 1.61 -5.14 -3.43
C GLN A 392 2.58 -6.32 -3.40
N VAL A 393 2.73 -6.92 -2.22
CA VAL A 393 3.37 -8.22 -2.05
C VAL A 393 2.28 -9.28 -1.96
N LEU A 394 2.31 -10.26 -2.86
CA LEU A 394 1.36 -11.36 -2.93
C LEU A 394 1.58 -12.38 -1.79
N PRO A 395 0.58 -13.23 -1.49
CA PRO A 395 0.68 -14.35 -0.54
C PRO A 395 1.87 -15.29 -0.75
N ASP A 396 2.38 -15.42 -1.96
CA ASP A 396 3.53 -16.26 -2.33
C ASP A 396 4.87 -15.52 -2.23
N GLY A 397 4.89 -14.29 -1.70
CA GLY A 397 6.08 -13.48 -1.52
C GLY A 397 6.50 -12.69 -2.77
N TYR A 398 5.78 -12.83 -3.89
CA TYR A 398 6.07 -12.04 -5.08
C TYR A 398 5.71 -10.58 -4.86
N TYR A 399 6.61 -9.68 -5.27
CA TYR A 399 6.32 -8.27 -5.37
C TYR A 399 5.77 -7.97 -6.76
N LEU A 400 4.55 -7.45 -6.81
CA LEU A 400 3.87 -7.03 -8.03
C LEU A 400 3.68 -5.51 -7.99
N SER A 401 4.12 -4.84 -9.05
CA SER A 401 3.86 -3.41 -9.23
C SER A 401 3.46 -3.15 -10.67
N THR A 402 2.36 -2.41 -10.84
CA THR A 402 1.83 -2.02 -12.14
C THR A 402 1.84 -0.50 -12.26
N TRP A 403 2.37 0.00 -13.37
CA TRP A 403 2.36 1.40 -13.74
C TRP A 403 1.66 1.56 -15.08
N GLN A 404 0.88 2.62 -15.22
CA GLN A 404 0.21 2.95 -16.46
C GLN A 404 0.34 4.44 -16.73
N THR A 405 0.56 4.83 -17.98
CA THR A 405 0.70 6.24 -18.37
C THR A 405 0.40 6.41 -19.85
N GLU A 406 0.29 7.67 -20.29
CA GLU A 406 0.12 8.05 -21.68
C GLU A 406 1.24 9.01 -22.08
N ILE A 407 1.91 8.73 -23.19
CA ILE A 407 2.98 9.54 -23.73
C ILE A 407 2.44 10.29 -24.95
N PRO A 408 2.20 11.60 -24.85
CA PRO A 408 1.78 12.40 -26.00
C PRO A 408 2.95 12.56 -26.98
N TRP A 409 2.64 12.53 -28.27
CA TRP A 409 3.61 12.60 -29.35
C TRP A 409 3.07 13.44 -30.50
N ARG A 410 3.98 13.86 -31.38
CA ARG A 410 3.68 14.63 -32.58
C ARG A 410 4.37 14.07 -33.82
N ASP A 411 3.69 14.17 -34.95
CA ASP A 411 4.22 13.88 -36.29
C ASP A 411 3.78 14.99 -37.24
N GLY A 412 4.62 16.03 -37.37
CA GLY A 412 4.25 17.27 -38.05
C GLY A 412 3.09 17.98 -37.34
N GLU A 413 1.93 18.03 -38.00
CA GLU A 413 0.69 18.58 -37.45
C GLU A 413 -0.17 17.54 -36.72
N ARG A 414 0.14 16.24 -36.87
CA ARG A 414 -0.63 15.18 -36.22
C ARG A 414 -0.18 15.02 -34.77
N LEU A 415 -1.15 14.91 -33.87
CA LEU A 415 -0.91 14.61 -32.46
C LEU A 415 -1.59 13.29 -32.10
N GLY A 416 -0.96 12.55 -31.20
CA GLY A 416 -1.54 11.36 -30.61
C GLY A 416 -0.90 11.03 -29.28
N ALA A 417 -1.36 9.96 -28.65
CA ALA A 417 -0.75 9.43 -27.44
C ALA A 417 -0.45 7.94 -27.57
N VAL A 418 0.67 7.50 -27.01
CA VAL A 418 0.95 6.08 -26.77
C VAL A 418 0.57 5.75 -25.35
N GLN A 419 -0.40 4.86 -25.17
CA GLN A 419 -0.72 4.29 -23.87
C GLN A 419 0.30 3.21 -23.54
N VAL A 420 0.81 3.24 -22.31
CA VAL A 420 1.86 2.33 -21.85
C VAL A 420 1.44 1.74 -20.51
N ARG A 421 1.53 0.41 -20.38
CA ARG A 421 1.40 -0.31 -19.12
C ARG A 421 2.65 -1.14 -18.87
N PHE A 422 3.28 -0.92 -17.71
CA PHE A 422 4.41 -1.71 -17.22
C PHE A 422 3.95 -2.52 -16.01
N GLN A 423 4.37 -3.77 -15.94
CA GLN A 423 4.16 -4.62 -14.78
C GLN A 423 5.48 -5.32 -14.44
N GLU A 424 5.93 -5.15 -13.22
CA GLU A 424 7.06 -5.90 -12.65
C GLU A 424 6.53 -6.96 -11.71
N GLU A 425 6.88 -8.22 -11.99
CA GLU A 425 6.72 -9.35 -11.10
C GLU A 425 8.10 -9.77 -10.59
N ARG A 426 8.41 -9.37 -9.37
CA ARG A 426 9.69 -9.69 -8.73
C ARG A 426 9.50 -10.85 -7.75
N PRO A 427 10.14 -12.01 -7.98
CA PRO A 427 10.10 -13.14 -7.06
C PRO A 427 10.76 -12.80 -5.70
N PRO A 428 10.39 -13.52 -4.62
CA PRO A 428 11.13 -13.42 -3.37
C PRO A 428 12.59 -13.89 -3.55
N PRO A 429 13.52 -13.42 -2.69
CA PRO A 429 14.89 -13.90 -2.69
C PRO A 429 14.96 -15.42 -2.53
N ASP A 430 16.03 -16.02 -3.05
CA ASP A 430 16.24 -17.46 -2.90
C ASP A 430 16.65 -17.84 -1.45
N ALA A 431 16.85 -19.14 -1.20
CA ALA A 431 17.25 -19.64 0.13
C ALA A 431 18.62 -19.12 0.63
N ARG A 432 19.42 -18.50 -0.25
CA ARG A 432 20.70 -17.87 0.07
C ARG A 432 20.56 -16.35 0.26
N GLY A 433 19.37 -15.80 0.04
CA GLY A 433 19.09 -14.36 0.09
C GLY A 433 19.46 -13.61 -1.19
N GLU A 434 19.74 -14.31 -2.28
CA GLU A 434 20.06 -13.70 -3.57
C GLU A 434 18.79 -13.28 -4.32
N ALA A 435 18.83 -12.08 -4.90
CA ALA A 435 17.73 -11.57 -5.72
C ALA A 435 17.63 -12.40 -7.01
N ARG A 436 16.41 -12.82 -7.33
CA ARG A 436 16.13 -13.53 -8.58
C ARG A 436 15.60 -12.55 -9.62
N ASP A 437 15.74 -12.91 -10.91
CA ASP A 437 15.34 -12.05 -12.01
C ASP A 437 13.84 -11.72 -11.97
N SER A 438 13.52 -10.43 -12.16
CA SER A 438 12.14 -9.97 -12.34
C SER A 438 11.60 -10.36 -13.71
N LEU A 439 10.31 -10.70 -13.76
CA LEU A 439 9.54 -10.76 -15.00
C LEU A 439 8.93 -9.38 -15.25
N TRP A 440 9.23 -8.80 -16.40
CA TRP A 440 8.64 -7.55 -16.86
C TRP A 440 7.61 -7.83 -17.95
N LYS A 441 6.43 -7.22 -17.83
CA LYS A 441 5.43 -7.19 -18.89
C LYS A 441 5.22 -5.75 -19.32
N VAL A 442 5.26 -5.50 -20.63
CA VAL A 442 5.05 -4.19 -21.23
C VAL A 442 3.92 -4.29 -22.23
N GLU A 443 2.91 -3.45 -22.08
CA GLU A 443 1.81 -3.35 -23.03
C GLU A 443 1.74 -1.94 -23.60
N LEU A 444 1.63 -1.85 -24.91
CA LEU A 444 1.51 -0.59 -25.65
C LEU A 444 0.21 -0.58 -26.43
N ALA A 445 -0.44 0.57 -26.51
CA ALA A 445 -1.58 0.79 -27.38
C ALA A 445 -1.53 2.20 -27.96
N PHE A 446 -1.63 2.30 -29.28
CA PHE A 446 -1.52 3.56 -30.01
C PHE A 446 -2.16 3.45 -31.39
N ASP A 447 -2.51 4.59 -31.99
CA ASP A 447 -3.00 4.69 -33.37
C ASP A 447 -2.03 5.53 -34.18
N LEU A 448 -1.53 4.98 -35.29
CA LEU A 448 -0.63 5.68 -36.21
C LEU A 448 -1.25 5.69 -37.60
N ALA A 449 -1.53 6.86 -38.16
CA ALA A 449 -1.97 6.95 -39.55
C ALA A 449 -0.76 6.79 -40.50
N PRO A 450 -0.83 5.93 -41.55
CA PRO A 450 -2.01 5.21 -42.04
C PRO A 450 -2.21 3.79 -41.47
N LEU A 451 -1.33 3.30 -40.60
CA LEU A 451 -1.31 1.93 -40.03
C LEU A 451 -2.57 1.57 -39.21
N GLY A 452 -3.21 2.54 -38.59
CA GLY A 452 -4.37 2.34 -37.70
C GLY A 452 -3.99 1.91 -36.28
N PRO A 453 -4.99 1.48 -35.48
CA PRO A 453 -4.78 1.06 -34.10
C PRO A 453 -3.91 -0.20 -33.99
N LEU A 454 -2.94 -0.12 -33.09
CA LEU A 454 -1.96 -1.13 -32.79
C LEU A 454 -1.93 -1.42 -31.28
N GLN A 455 -1.73 -2.68 -30.94
CA GLN A 455 -1.43 -3.10 -29.58
C GLN A 455 -0.20 -4.01 -29.59
N VAL A 456 0.64 -3.87 -28.59
CA VAL A 456 1.85 -4.68 -28.41
C VAL A 456 1.86 -5.22 -27.00
N LYS A 457 2.19 -6.49 -26.84
CA LYS A 457 2.50 -7.08 -25.54
C LYS A 457 3.89 -7.70 -25.61
N ALA A 458 4.78 -7.25 -24.75
CA ALA A 458 6.13 -7.77 -24.64
C ALA A 458 6.38 -8.30 -23.23
N GLN A 459 7.17 -9.37 -23.14
CA GLN A 459 7.61 -9.95 -21.88
C GLN A 459 9.12 -10.07 -21.87
N LEU A 460 9.75 -9.63 -20.78
CA LEU A 460 11.19 -9.73 -20.57
C LEU A 460 11.46 -10.50 -19.28
N ALA A 461 12.17 -11.62 -19.39
CA ALA A 461 12.60 -12.43 -18.26
C ALA A 461 14.02 -12.95 -18.51
N SER A 462 14.94 -12.77 -17.55
CA SER A 462 16.32 -13.26 -17.63
C SER A 462 17.02 -12.89 -18.95
N GLY A 463 16.82 -11.65 -19.42
CA GLY A 463 17.37 -11.14 -20.69
C GLY A 463 16.68 -11.63 -21.96
N ARG A 464 15.67 -12.52 -21.85
CA ARG A 464 14.86 -13.01 -22.97
C ARG A 464 13.62 -12.16 -23.20
N LEU A 465 13.48 -11.59 -24.39
CA LEU A 465 12.35 -10.78 -24.81
C LEU A 465 11.47 -11.55 -25.81
N SER A 466 10.19 -11.71 -25.49
CA SER A 466 9.15 -12.12 -26.45
C SER A 466 8.16 -10.98 -26.68
N SER A 467 7.54 -10.93 -27.86
CA SER A 467 6.57 -9.88 -28.18
C SER A 467 5.50 -10.37 -29.15
N GLU A 468 4.26 -9.97 -28.88
CA GLU A 468 3.11 -10.17 -29.75
C GLU A 468 2.57 -8.81 -30.19
N PHE A 469 2.28 -8.68 -31.48
CA PHE A 469 1.74 -7.47 -32.11
C PHE A 469 0.32 -7.75 -32.61
N TRP A 470 -0.59 -6.83 -32.35
CA TRP A 470 -1.95 -6.85 -32.86
C TRP A 470 -2.23 -5.59 -33.66
N ALA A 471 -2.68 -5.77 -34.90
CA ALA A 471 -3.15 -4.67 -35.74
C ALA A 471 -4.60 -4.90 -36.14
N GLU A 472 -5.43 -3.86 -36.05
CA GLU A 472 -6.82 -3.97 -36.48
C GLU A 472 -6.95 -4.16 -38.00
N LYS A 473 -6.08 -3.47 -38.76
CA LYS A 473 -6.02 -3.58 -40.22
C LYS A 473 -5.17 -4.79 -40.63
N GLY A 474 -5.73 -5.66 -41.47
CA GLY A 474 -5.02 -6.84 -41.96
C GLY A 474 -3.75 -6.51 -42.76
N ALA A 475 -3.77 -5.45 -43.57
CA ALA A 475 -2.59 -4.99 -44.31
C ALA A 475 -1.44 -4.59 -43.37
N THR A 476 -1.76 -3.96 -42.24
CA THR A 476 -0.78 -3.59 -41.21
C THR A 476 -0.23 -4.82 -40.49
N ALA A 477 -1.05 -5.83 -40.20
CA ALA A 477 -0.57 -7.07 -39.60
C ALA A 477 0.46 -7.80 -40.49
N VAL A 478 0.20 -7.86 -41.81
CA VAL A 478 1.13 -8.43 -42.80
C VAL A 478 2.41 -7.61 -42.90
N LEU A 479 2.31 -6.27 -42.87
CA LEU A 479 3.48 -5.41 -42.85
C LEU A 479 4.36 -5.66 -41.62
N ILE A 480 3.75 -5.72 -40.43
CA ILE A 480 4.48 -6.00 -39.20
C ILE A 480 5.17 -7.36 -39.30
N ASP A 481 4.47 -8.39 -39.75
CA ASP A 481 5.01 -9.75 -39.91
C ASP A 481 6.26 -9.77 -40.82
N THR A 482 6.22 -8.99 -41.90
CA THR A 482 7.33 -8.84 -42.84
C THR A 482 8.55 -8.15 -42.20
N GLU A 483 8.33 -7.24 -41.25
CA GLU A 483 9.38 -6.45 -40.57
C GLU A 483 9.88 -7.10 -39.27
N LEU A 484 9.25 -8.18 -38.78
CA LEU A 484 9.71 -8.90 -37.58
C LEU A 484 11.17 -9.37 -37.63
N PRO A 485 11.72 -9.84 -38.77
CA PRO A 485 13.14 -10.18 -38.88
C PRO A 485 14.06 -8.98 -38.60
N HIS A 486 13.70 -7.80 -39.11
CA HIS A 486 14.46 -6.58 -38.86
C HIS A 486 14.40 -6.17 -37.38
N LEU A 487 13.23 -6.26 -36.76
CA LEU A 487 13.09 -6.03 -35.31
C LEU A 487 13.94 -7.01 -34.50
N ARG A 488 13.95 -8.30 -34.86
CA ARG A 488 14.79 -9.33 -34.21
C ARG A 488 16.26 -8.94 -34.25
N GLU A 489 16.79 -8.54 -35.40
CA GLU A 489 18.19 -8.11 -35.53
C GLU A 489 18.52 -6.92 -34.62
N ARG A 490 17.62 -5.92 -34.56
CA ARG A 490 17.76 -4.73 -33.71
C ARG A 490 17.76 -5.08 -32.22
N LEU A 491 16.92 -6.01 -31.79
CA LEU A 491 16.85 -6.49 -30.41
C LEU A 491 18.10 -7.29 -30.02
N LEU A 492 18.60 -8.15 -30.92
CA LEU A 492 19.86 -8.86 -30.71
C LEU A 492 21.03 -7.89 -30.59
N ALA A 493 21.09 -6.87 -31.45
CA ALA A 493 22.13 -5.84 -31.40
C ALA A 493 22.06 -4.99 -30.11
N ALA A 494 20.87 -4.87 -29.50
CA ALA A 494 20.67 -4.21 -28.22
C ALA A 494 21.04 -5.10 -27.01
N GLY A 495 21.41 -6.37 -27.23
CA GLY A 495 21.87 -7.30 -26.19
C GLY A 495 20.78 -8.20 -25.60
N PHE A 496 19.58 -8.24 -26.19
CA PHE A 496 18.51 -9.15 -25.75
C PHE A 496 18.65 -10.54 -26.37
N VAL A 497 18.21 -11.56 -25.63
CA VAL A 497 17.91 -12.88 -26.21
C VAL A 497 16.50 -12.80 -26.80
N VAL A 498 16.34 -12.95 -28.11
CA VAL A 498 15.01 -12.79 -28.74
C VAL A 498 14.26 -14.13 -28.75
N GLY A 499 13.15 -14.18 -28.01
CA GLY A 499 12.19 -15.27 -28.00
C GLY A 499 11.26 -15.26 -29.21
N ASP A 500 9.98 -15.58 -28.98
CA ASP A 500 8.97 -15.53 -30.03
C ASP A 500 8.56 -14.09 -30.36
N LEU A 501 8.44 -13.80 -31.65
CA LEU A 501 7.93 -12.54 -32.18
C LEU A 501 6.82 -12.90 -33.16
N SER A 502 5.60 -12.42 -32.93
CA SER A 502 4.47 -12.73 -33.80
C SER A 502 3.56 -11.54 -34.07
N SER A 503 2.91 -11.55 -35.23
CA SER A 503 1.93 -10.54 -35.66
C SER A 503 0.56 -11.20 -35.82
N ARG A 504 -0.49 -10.54 -35.32
CA ARG A 504 -1.88 -11.01 -35.39
C ARG A 504 -2.80 -9.88 -35.85
N GLN A 505 -3.85 -10.23 -36.59
CA GLN A 505 -4.93 -9.29 -36.88
C GLN A 505 -5.95 -9.26 -35.73
N GLY A 506 -6.43 -8.08 -35.37
CA GLY A 506 -7.50 -7.87 -34.39
C GLY A 506 -7.02 -7.20 -33.10
N ARG A 507 -7.54 -7.64 -31.95
CA ARG A 507 -7.19 -7.15 -30.61
C ARG A 507 -6.89 -8.33 -29.69
N PRO A 508 -6.00 -8.18 -28.70
CA PRO A 508 -5.77 -9.21 -27.70
C PRO A 508 -7.05 -9.46 -26.87
N ALA A 509 -7.19 -10.69 -26.34
CA ALA A 509 -8.32 -11.04 -25.49
C ALA A 509 -8.34 -10.13 -24.24
N ARG A 510 -9.50 -9.53 -23.94
CA ARG A 510 -9.69 -8.55 -22.85
C ARG A 510 -9.79 -9.17 -21.45
N ASN A 511 -9.65 -10.49 -21.30
CA ASN A 511 -9.98 -11.18 -20.06
C ASN A 511 -8.84 -12.11 -19.62
N PRO A 512 -8.14 -11.82 -18.50
CA PRO A 512 -7.21 -12.76 -17.89
C PRO A 512 -7.88 -13.67 -16.85
N ARG A 513 -9.23 -13.73 -16.76
CA ARG A 513 -9.92 -14.61 -15.81
C ARG A 513 -9.97 -16.09 -16.20
N THR A 514 -9.17 -16.53 -17.16
CA THR A 514 -9.11 -17.94 -17.55
C THR A 514 -7.67 -18.39 -17.68
N ALA A 515 -7.30 -19.31 -16.78
CA ALA A 515 -6.06 -20.08 -16.73
C ALA A 515 -4.79 -19.23 -16.49
N LEU A 516 -3.89 -19.57 -15.59
CA LEU A 516 -2.95 -20.68 -15.82
C LEU A 516 -2.42 -20.72 -17.28
N GLU A 517 -2.32 -19.58 -17.97
CA GLU A 517 -1.46 -19.45 -19.15
C GLU A 517 -0.02 -19.39 -18.63
N GLN A 518 0.51 -20.59 -18.45
CA GLN A 518 1.81 -20.98 -18.98
C GLN A 518 2.83 -19.87 -18.80
N ARG A 519 3.46 -19.78 -17.63
CA ARG A 519 4.89 -20.09 -17.51
C ARG A 519 5.29 -20.99 -18.69
N TRP A 520 5.68 -20.39 -19.82
CA TRP A 520 6.13 -21.14 -21.01
C TRP A 520 7.22 -22.09 -20.52
N ILE A 521 6.87 -23.36 -20.54
CA ILE A 521 7.71 -24.47 -20.11
C ILE A 521 8.84 -24.56 -21.15
N ASP A 522 10.05 -24.19 -20.75
CA ASP A 522 11.26 -24.68 -21.42
C ASP A 522 11.54 -26.08 -20.82
N ASP A 523 10.71 -27.07 -21.20
CA ASP A 523 11.12 -28.48 -21.22
C ASP A 523 11.54 -28.75 -22.66
N THR A 524 12.82 -28.57 -22.96
CA THR A 524 13.58 -29.45 -23.87
C THR A 524 15.06 -29.08 -23.82
N ALA A 525 15.80 -29.67 -22.87
CA ALA A 525 17.09 -30.36 -23.06
C ALA A 525 17.69 -30.76 -21.70
#